data_AF-A0A8T4CM53-F1
#
_entry.id   AF-A0A8T4CM53-F1
#
_cell.length_a   1.000
_cell.length_b   1.000
_cell.length_c   1.000
_cell.angle_alpha   90.00
_cell.angle_beta   90.00
_cell.angle_gamma   90.00
#
_symmetry.space_group_name_H-M   'P 1'
#
loop_
_entity.id
_entity.type
_entity.pdbx_description
1 polymer ?
#
loop_
_entity_poly.entity_id
_entity_poly.type
_entity_poly.pdbx_seq_one_letter_code
_entity_poly.pdbx_strand_id
1 'polypeptide(L)'
;MGASWKGEYARLVDEIKVRHYSPKTLQTYKGWVQHFQTFLRSQASESLSADDVKEFLTSLAVKRKVSSTTQNQAFNALLFFYRHVLKKEFGKIDGVVRAKRKPYIPVVLSREEIDAVLKHLEPPYDLVVKLLYGCGLRLFECLGLRVHCMNFDAGVLTVHDGKGQKDR
;
A
#
# COMPACT_ATOMS: atom_id res chain seq x y z
N MET A 1 -0.77 31.14 -8.99
CA MET A 1 -1.87 30.19 -9.23
C MET A 1 -1.28 29.05 -10.05
N GLY A 2 -1.26 27.83 -9.51
CA GLY A 2 -0.66 26.68 -10.19
C GLY A 2 -1.65 25.95 -11.09
N ALA A 3 -1.15 25.13 -12.00
CA ALA A 3 -1.96 24.31 -12.89
C ALA A 3 -2.83 23.32 -12.09
N SER A 4 -4.11 23.22 -12.47
CA SER A 4 -5.10 22.35 -11.83
C SER A 4 -5.02 20.94 -12.39
N TRP A 5 -4.54 19.98 -11.58
CA TRP A 5 -4.41 18.56 -11.97
C TRP A 5 -5.72 17.75 -11.87
N LYS A 6 -6.89 18.40 -11.94
CA LYS A 6 -8.19 17.74 -11.76
C LYS A 6 -8.42 16.62 -12.79
N GLY A 7 -8.03 16.85 -14.05
CA GLY A 7 -8.17 15.86 -15.12
C GLY A 7 -7.25 14.65 -14.93
N GLU A 8 -6.02 14.89 -14.47
CA GLU A 8 -5.04 13.87 -14.13
C GLU A 8 -5.52 13.00 -12.97
N TYR A 9 -6.13 13.61 -11.94
CA TYR A 9 -6.70 12.86 -10.82
C TYR A 9 -7.88 11.99 -11.24
N ALA A 10 -8.75 12.47 -12.13
CA ALA A 10 -9.85 11.66 -12.67
C ALA A 10 -9.29 10.44 -13.45
N ARG A 11 -8.35 10.69 -14.36
CA ARG A 11 -7.67 9.62 -15.13
C ARG A 11 -6.93 8.62 -14.23
N LEU A 12 -6.31 9.08 -13.14
CA LEU A 12 -5.67 8.21 -12.15
C LEU A 12 -6.66 7.25 -11.50
N VAL A 13 -7.84 7.75 -11.12
CA VAL A 13 -8.91 6.94 -10.53
C VAL A 13 -9.38 5.90 -11.55
N ASP A 14 -9.61 6.31 -12.80
CA ASP A 14 -10.11 5.43 -13.85
C ASP A 14 -9.11 4.32 -14.19
N GLU A 15 -7.83 4.65 -14.40
CA GLU A 15 -6.78 3.66 -14.67
C GLU A 15 -6.60 2.66 -13.52
N ILE A 16 -6.72 3.10 -12.27
CA ILE A 16 -6.64 2.21 -11.11
C ILE A 16 -7.83 1.25 -11.06
N LYS A 17 -9.04 1.73 -11.36
CA LYS A 17 -10.25 0.91 -11.41
C LYS A 17 -10.21 -0.11 -12.55
N VAL A 18 -9.86 0.32 -13.76
CA VAL A 18 -9.76 -0.55 -14.96
C VAL A 18 -8.77 -1.69 -14.73
N ARG A 19 -7.72 -1.44 -13.97
CA ARG A 19 -6.68 -2.43 -13.65
C ARG A 19 -6.95 -3.21 -12.36
N HIS A 20 -8.13 -3.05 -11.77
CA HIS A 20 -8.56 -3.74 -10.55
C HIS A 20 -7.58 -3.60 -9.35
N TYR A 21 -6.91 -2.45 -9.23
CA TYR A 21 -6.10 -2.17 -8.04
C TYR A 21 -7.01 -1.91 -6.83
N SER A 22 -6.50 -2.24 -5.64
CA SER A 22 -7.27 -2.06 -4.41
C SER A 22 -7.55 -0.57 -4.11
N PRO A 23 -8.64 -0.24 -3.40
CA PRO A 23 -8.93 1.13 -2.95
C PRO A 23 -7.78 1.72 -2.11
N LYS A 24 -7.05 0.88 -1.38
CA LYS A 24 -5.88 1.32 -0.61
C LYS A 24 -4.72 1.76 -1.49
N THR A 25 -4.54 1.09 -2.63
CA THR A 25 -3.55 1.50 -3.65
C THR A 25 -3.93 2.85 -4.24
N LEU A 26 -5.22 3.07 -4.56
CA LEU A 26 -5.72 4.37 -5.01
C LEU A 26 -5.41 5.50 -4.03
N GLN A 27 -5.74 5.30 -2.74
CA GLN A 27 -5.47 6.28 -1.70
C GLN A 27 -3.97 6.62 -1.62
N THR A 28 -3.13 5.58 -1.65
CA THR A 28 -1.67 5.72 -1.57
C THR A 28 -1.11 6.47 -2.78
N TYR A 29 -1.52 6.08 -3.99
CA TYR A 29 -1.01 6.66 -5.23
C TYR A 29 -1.48 8.11 -5.37
N LYS A 30 -2.76 8.38 -5.09
CA LYS A 30 -3.29 9.76 -5.08
C LYS A 30 -2.52 10.65 -4.12
N GLY A 31 -2.23 10.18 -2.90
CA GLY A 31 -1.45 10.94 -1.92
C GLY A 31 -0.04 11.27 -2.42
N TRP A 32 0.65 10.31 -3.04
CA TRP A 32 1.98 10.55 -3.62
C TRP A 32 1.96 11.52 -4.80
N VAL A 33 0.96 11.43 -5.67
CA VAL A 33 0.78 12.38 -6.79
C VAL A 33 0.50 13.79 -6.27
N GLN A 34 -0.28 13.95 -5.19
CA GLN A 34 -0.52 15.25 -4.55
C GLN A 34 0.74 15.84 -3.92
N HIS A 35 1.55 15.02 -3.25
CA HIS A 35 2.85 15.45 -2.73
C HIS A 35 3.80 15.88 -3.85
N PHE A 36 3.78 15.16 -4.97
CA PHE A 36 4.59 15.49 -6.14
C PHE A 36 4.12 16.78 -6.82
N GLN A 37 2.82 16.97 -7.01
CA GLN A 37 2.26 18.23 -7.52
C GLN A 37 2.70 19.42 -6.65
N THR A 38 2.63 19.26 -5.33
CA THR A 38 3.03 20.29 -4.36
C THR A 38 4.53 20.58 -4.44
N PHE A 39 5.37 19.54 -4.58
CA PHE A 39 6.81 19.68 -4.74
C PHE A 39 7.17 20.53 -5.98
N LEU A 40 6.47 20.30 -7.08
CA LEU A 40 6.63 21.03 -8.33
C LEU A 40 5.93 22.39 -8.37
N ARG A 41 5.40 22.86 -7.23
CA ARG A 41 4.66 24.13 -7.13
C ARG A 41 3.51 24.22 -8.15
N SER A 42 2.89 23.08 -8.43
CA SER A 42 1.78 22.94 -9.38
C SER A 42 2.14 23.39 -10.81
N GLN A 43 3.30 22.98 -11.31
CA GLN A 43 3.62 23.05 -12.74
C GLN A 43 2.62 22.26 -13.60
N ALA A 44 2.51 22.65 -14.88
CA ALA A 44 1.64 21.99 -15.85
C ALA A 44 2.06 20.53 -16.06
N SER A 45 1.09 19.62 -16.22
CA SER A 45 1.38 18.18 -16.33
C SER A 45 2.13 17.84 -17.63
N GLU A 46 1.98 18.69 -18.65
CA GLU A 46 2.63 18.61 -19.96
C GLU A 46 4.12 18.93 -19.91
N SER A 47 4.57 19.78 -18.98
CA SER A 47 5.99 20.12 -18.84
C SER A 47 6.79 19.12 -18.00
N LEU A 48 6.11 18.13 -17.40
CA LEU A 48 6.74 17.17 -16.51
C LEU A 48 7.69 16.22 -17.23
N SER A 49 8.85 16.01 -16.60
CA SER A 49 9.98 15.21 -17.08
C SER A 49 10.39 14.13 -16.07
N ALA A 50 11.17 13.15 -16.52
CA ALA A 50 11.70 12.12 -15.62
C ALA A 50 12.65 12.68 -14.54
N ASP A 51 13.30 13.82 -14.79
CA ASP A 51 14.21 14.44 -13.85
C ASP A 51 13.48 15.06 -12.66
N ASP A 52 12.26 15.57 -12.86
CA ASP A 52 11.38 16.03 -11.78
C ASP A 52 11.12 14.91 -10.76
N VAL A 53 10.93 13.68 -11.25
CA VAL A 53 10.73 12.50 -10.41
C VAL A 53 12.02 12.17 -9.64
N LYS A 54 13.18 12.24 -10.30
CA LYS A 54 14.48 12.00 -9.63
C LYS A 54 14.71 13.02 -8.52
N GLU A 55 14.46 14.29 -8.77
CA GLU A 55 14.63 15.36 -7.79
C GLU A 55 13.67 15.17 -6.60
N PHE A 56 12.41 14.86 -6.87
CA PHE A 56 11.43 14.57 -5.83
C PHE A 56 11.85 13.40 -4.95
N LEU A 57 12.22 12.25 -5.55
CA LEU A 57 12.65 11.07 -4.79
C LEU A 57 13.94 11.32 -4.01
N THR A 58 14.87 12.12 -4.55
CA THR A 58 16.08 12.55 -3.85
C THR A 58 15.74 13.44 -2.66
N SER A 59 14.77 14.36 -2.81
CA SER A 59 14.30 15.18 -1.71
C SER A 59 13.69 14.34 -0.57
N LEU A 60 12.97 13.27 -0.92
CA LEU A 60 12.42 12.33 0.07
C LEU A 60 13.53 11.60 0.83
N ALA A 61 14.56 11.12 0.13
CA ALA A 61 15.66 10.39 0.74
C ALA A 61 16.59 11.28 1.57
N VAL A 62 16.99 12.44 1.03
CA VAL A 62 18.03 13.29 1.63
C VAL A 62 17.45 14.31 2.60
N LYS A 63 16.40 15.05 2.21
CA LYS A 63 15.83 16.13 3.02
C LYS A 63 14.84 15.59 4.06
N ARG A 64 13.95 14.69 3.64
CA ARG A 64 12.91 14.11 4.52
C ARG A 64 13.36 12.84 5.24
N LYS A 65 14.49 12.24 4.85
CA LYS A 65 15.07 11.02 5.43
C LYS A 65 14.06 9.87 5.56
N VAL A 66 13.19 9.71 4.55
CA VAL A 66 12.14 8.67 4.60
C VAL A 66 12.74 7.28 4.49
N SER A 67 12.01 6.28 5.01
CA SER A 67 12.42 4.89 4.88
C SER A 67 12.50 4.44 3.41
N SER A 68 13.31 3.42 3.15
CA SER A 68 13.42 2.78 1.83
C SER A 68 12.07 2.29 1.29
N THR A 69 11.20 1.78 2.18
CA THR A 69 9.87 1.29 1.79
C THR A 69 8.95 2.45 1.38
N THR A 70 9.02 3.57 2.10
CA THR A 70 8.28 4.80 1.77
C THR A 70 8.72 5.36 0.42
N GLN A 71 10.03 5.45 0.17
CA GLN A 71 10.56 5.91 -1.12
C GLN A 71 10.12 5.00 -2.28
N ASN A 72 10.14 3.68 -2.08
CA ASN A 72 9.70 2.73 -3.11
C ASN A 72 8.18 2.85 -3.41
N GLN A 73 7.35 3.15 -2.40
CA GLN A 73 5.93 3.43 -2.63
C GLN A 73 5.72 4.69 -3.47
N ALA A 74 6.45 5.78 -3.15
CA ALA A 74 6.42 7.01 -3.93
C ALA A 74 6.87 6.76 -5.39
N PHE A 75 7.97 6.02 -5.58
CA PHE A 75 8.47 5.66 -6.90
C PHE A 75 7.41 4.89 -7.71
N ASN A 76 6.80 3.86 -7.14
CA ASN A 76 5.79 3.05 -7.84
C ASN A 76 4.54 3.86 -8.20
N ALA A 77 4.10 4.77 -7.31
CA ALA A 77 2.99 5.66 -7.60
C ALA A 77 3.29 6.61 -8.78
N LEU A 78 4.50 7.19 -8.81
CA LEU A 78 4.90 8.10 -9.88
C LEU A 78 5.16 7.36 -11.20
N LEU A 79 5.76 6.18 -11.16
CA LEU A 79 5.91 5.31 -12.33
C LEU A 79 4.54 4.99 -12.95
N PHE A 80 3.56 4.64 -12.11
CA PHE A 80 2.20 4.40 -12.58
C PHE A 80 1.58 5.65 -13.20
N PHE A 81 1.72 6.79 -12.52
CA PHE A 81 1.18 8.06 -12.99
C PHE A 81 1.74 8.46 -14.36
N TYR A 82 3.05 8.41 -14.55
CA TYR A 82 3.67 8.74 -15.84
C TYR A 82 3.24 7.79 -16.95
N ARG A 83 3.28 6.48 -16.68
CA ARG A 83 3.01 5.46 -17.69
C ARG A 83 1.54 5.43 -18.11
N HIS A 84 0.62 5.53 -17.16
CA HIS A 84 -0.80 5.27 -17.40
C HIS A 84 -1.65 6.53 -17.47
N VAL A 85 -1.31 7.58 -16.69
CA VAL A 85 -2.09 8.83 -16.67
C VAL A 85 -1.55 9.82 -17.68
N LEU A 86 -0.24 10.10 -17.64
CA LEU A 86 0.39 11.06 -18.55
C LEU A 86 0.75 10.45 -19.91
N LYS A 87 0.75 9.12 -20.02
CA LYS A 87 1.19 8.37 -21.21
C LYS A 87 2.57 8.80 -21.72
N LYS A 88 3.45 9.19 -20.79
CA LYS A 88 4.83 9.58 -21.07
C LYS A 88 5.77 8.44 -20.73
N GLU A 89 6.84 8.31 -21.51
CA GLU A 89 7.91 7.40 -21.15
C GLU A 89 8.52 7.85 -19.82
N PHE A 90 8.46 6.94 -18.85
CA PHE A 90 9.29 7.02 -17.67
C PHE A 90 10.67 6.54 -18.14
N GLY A 91 11.51 7.49 -18.59
CA GLY A 91 12.84 7.17 -19.15
C GLY A 91 13.64 6.24 -18.24
N LYS A 92 14.71 5.61 -18.75
CA LYS A 92 15.60 4.80 -17.90
C LYS A 92 16.08 5.67 -16.75
N ILE A 93 15.54 5.40 -15.55
CA ILE A 93 15.95 6.10 -14.35
C ILE A 93 17.23 5.45 -13.86
N ASP A 94 18.27 5.56 -14.68
CA ASP A 94 19.65 5.35 -14.26
C ASP A 94 19.95 6.47 -13.26
N GLY A 95 20.05 6.10 -11.98
CA GLY A 95 20.37 7.03 -10.89
C GLY A 95 19.37 7.10 -9.73
N VAL A 96 18.12 6.63 -9.86
CA VAL A 96 17.28 6.43 -8.66
C VAL A 96 17.69 5.10 -8.06
N VAL A 97 18.61 5.18 -7.11
CA VAL A 97 18.98 4.06 -6.26
C VAL A 97 17.69 3.52 -5.62
N ARG A 98 17.17 2.41 -6.17
CA ARG A 98 16.09 1.68 -5.51
C ARG A 98 16.56 1.39 -4.10
N ALA A 99 15.81 1.90 -3.13
CA ALA A 99 16.20 1.79 -1.76
C ALA A 99 16.16 0.31 -1.37
N LYS A 100 17.34 -0.29 -1.14
CA LYS A 100 17.47 -1.71 -0.82
C LYS A 100 16.76 -2.00 0.49
N ARG A 101 15.77 -2.89 0.44
CA ARG A 101 15.05 -3.34 1.63
C ARG A 101 15.99 -4.26 2.42
N LYS A 102 16.32 -3.92 3.67
CA LYS A 102 16.99 -4.86 4.57
C LYS A 102 15.99 -5.99 4.91
N PRO A 103 16.41 -7.27 4.90
CA PRO A 103 15.56 -8.36 5.38
C PRO A 103 15.25 -8.12 6.87
N TYR A 104 13.96 -8.09 7.20
CA TYR A 104 13.48 -7.97 8.57
C TYR A 104 13.17 -9.38 9.09
N ILE A 105 13.78 -9.77 10.21
CA ILE A 105 13.46 -11.02 10.89
C ILE A 105 12.20 -10.77 11.72
N PRO A 106 11.09 -11.49 11.48
CA PRO A 106 9.89 -11.35 12.29
C PRO A 106 10.18 -11.72 13.74
N VAL A 107 9.75 -10.87 14.68
CA VAL A 107 9.68 -11.23 16.09
C VAL A 107 8.37 -11.97 16.31
N VAL A 108 8.45 -13.15 16.93
CA VAL A 108 7.28 -13.96 17.29
C VAL A 108 7.11 -13.93 18.80
N LEU A 109 5.86 -13.86 19.26
CA LEU A 109 5.54 -13.94 20.68
C LEU A 109 5.55 -15.41 21.13
N SER A 110 6.03 -15.64 22.35
CA SER A 110 5.88 -16.90 23.06
C SER A 110 4.42 -17.15 23.44
N ARG A 111 4.11 -18.39 23.83
CA ARG A 111 2.75 -18.77 24.23
C ARG A 111 2.31 -18.01 25.48
N GLU A 112 3.23 -17.84 26.42
CA GLU A 112 3.04 -17.14 27.68
C GLU A 112 2.72 -15.65 27.45
N GLU A 113 3.42 -15.02 26.50
CA GLU A 113 3.15 -13.63 26.10
C GLU A 113 1.78 -13.47 25.45
N ILE A 114 1.37 -14.42 24.59
CA ILE A 114 0.03 -14.41 23.98
C ILE A 114 -1.05 -14.58 25.04
N ASP A 115 -0.88 -15.51 25.97
CA ASP A 115 -1.83 -15.73 27.08
C ASP A 115 -1.93 -14.48 27.96
N ALA A 116 -0.82 -13.77 28.21
CA ALA A 116 -0.83 -12.51 28.93
C ALA A 116 -1.60 -11.42 28.17
N VAL A 117 -1.42 -11.29 26.85
CA VAL A 117 -2.18 -10.35 26.02
C VAL A 117 -3.67 -10.66 26.07
N LEU A 118 -4.06 -11.93 25.88
CA LEU A 118 -5.46 -12.35 25.86
C LEU A 118 -6.19 -12.08 27.18
N LYS A 119 -5.48 -12.15 28.33
CA LYS A 119 -6.06 -11.83 29.65
C LYS A 119 -6.50 -10.36 29.79
N HIS A 120 -5.92 -9.45 29.01
CA HIS A 120 -6.23 -8.03 29.05
C HIS A 120 -7.17 -7.58 27.93
N LEU A 121 -7.68 -8.51 27.12
CA LEU A 121 -8.60 -8.19 26.04
C LEU A 121 -10.03 -8.58 26.42
N GLU A 122 -10.95 -7.67 26.14
CA GLU A 122 -12.39 -7.90 26.30
C GLU A 122 -13.06 -8.20 24.95
N PRO A 123 -14.24 -8.84 24.94
CA PRO A 123 -15.02 -9.01 23.73
C PRO A 123 -15.37 -7.67 23.06
N PRO A 124 -15.31 -7.57 21.72
CA PRO A 124 -15.06 -8.65 20.76
C PRO A 124 -13.57 -8.84 20.38
N TYR A 125 -12.66 -8.09 20.98
CA TYR A 125 -11.24 -8.06 20.57
C TYR A 125 -10.50 -9.36 20.89
N ASP A 126 -10.87 -10.01 22.00
CA ASP A 126 -10.29 -11.30 22.41
C ASP A 126 -10.54 -12.40 21.36
N LEU A 127 -11.74 -12.46 20.80
CA LEU A 127 -12.11 -13.40 19.73
C LEU A 127 -11.30 -13.13 18.46
N VAL A 128 -11.17 -11.87 18.06
CA VAL A 128 -10.39 -11.48 16.89
C VAL A 128 -8.93 -11.92 17.06
N VAL A 129 -8.32 -11.65 18.21
CA VAL A 129 -6.92 -12.05 18.46
C VAL A 129 -6.76 -13.56 18.53
N LYS A 130 -7.71 -14.30 19.12
CA LYS A 130 -7.72 -15.77 19.11
C LYS A 130 -7.78 -16.33 17.70
N LEU A 131 -8.60 -15.76 16.80
CA LEU A 131 -8.68 -16.19 15.40
C LEU A 131 -7.41 -15.85 14.61
N LEU A 132 -6.83 -14.67 14.81
CA LEU A 132 -5.56 -14.28 14.19
C LEU A 132 -4.43 -15.22 14.59
N TYR A 133 -4.31 -15.52 15.88
CA TYR A 133 -3.27 -16.40 16.43
C TYR A 133 -3.52 -17.88 16.10
N GLY A 134 -4.73 -18.38 16.36
CA GLY A 134 -5.08 -19.80 16.22
C GLY A 134 -5.20 -20.27 14.77
N CYS A 135 -5.67 -19.41 13.86
CA CYS A 135 -5.85 -19.76 12.45
C CYS A 135 -4.83 -19.09 11.53
N GLY A 136 -3.89 -18.28 12.05
CA GLY A 136 -2.87 -17.60 11.24
C GLY A 136 -3.43 -16.62 10.21
N LEU A 137 -4.59 -16.03 10.51
CA LEU A 137 -5.28 -15.11 9.62
C LEU A 137 -4.56 -13.76 9.53
N ARG A 138 -4.64 -13.10 8.37
CA ARG A 138 -4.30 -11.69 8.31
C ARG A 138 -5.42 -10.85 8.91
N LEU A 139 -5.09 -9.68 9.44
CA LEU A 139 -6.06 -8.77 10.07
C LEU A 139 -7.33 -8.59 9.23
N PHE A 140 -7.19 -8.23 7.95
CA PHE A 140 -8.34 -8.00 7.09
C PHE A 140 -9.07 -9.27 6.64
N GLU A 141 -8.39 -10.43 6.63
CA GLU A 141 -9.06 -11.71 6.39
C GLU A 141 -9.97 -12.03 7.58
N CYS A 142 -9.47 -11.87 8.80
CA CYS A 142 -10.25 -12.07 10.03
C CYS A 142 -11.43 -11.10 10.14
N LEU A 143 -11.23 -9.81 9.84
CA LEU A 143 -12.30 -8.81 9.90
C LEU A 143 -13.34 -8.97 8.78
N GLY A 144 -12.98 -9.64 7.68
CA GLY A 144 -13.88 -9.91 6.55
C GLY A 144 -14.66 -11.22 6.67
N LEU A 145 -14.43 -12.01 7.72
CA LEU A 145 -15.09 -13.30 7.91
C LEU A 145 -16.61 -13.16 7.98
N ARG A 146 -17.29 -14.15 7.41
CA ARG A 146 -18.74 -14.27 7.44
C ARG A 146 -19.11 -15.57 8.15
N VAL A 147 -20.33 -15.64 8.69
CA VAL A 147 -20.80 -16.82 9.44
C VAL A 147 -20.70 -18.11 8.61
N HIS A 148 -21.00 -18.04 7.30
CA HIS A 148 -20.90 -19.20 6.40
C HIS A 148 -19.47 -19.70 6.15
N CYS A 149 -18.45 -18.91 6.49
CA CYS A 149 -17.06 -19.32 6.38
C CYS A 149 -16.67 -20.32 7.48
N MET A 150 -17.50 -20.49 8.51
CA MET A 150 -17.23 -21.38 9.63
C MET A 150 -18.01 -22.69 9.47
N ASN A 151 -17.28 -23.80 9.39
CA ASN A 151 -17.82 -25.13 9.51
C ASN A 151 -17.50 -25.66 10.92
N PHE A 152 -18.47 -25.54 11.83
CA PHE A 152 -18.30 -25.96 13.22
C PHE A 152 -18.19 -27.49 13.38
N ASP A 153 -18.85 -28.26 12.51
CA ASP A 153 -18.80 -29.73 12.54
C ASP A 153 -17.40 -30.24 12.18
N ALA A 154 -16.76 -29.60 11.20
CA ALA A 154 -15.41 -29.95 10.76
C ALA A 154 -14.31 -29.22 11.55
N GLY A 155 -14.66 -28.19 12.33
CA GLY A 155 -13.68 -27.29 12.97
C GLY A 155 -12.83 -26.52 11.95
N VAL A 156 -13.39 -26.23 10.77
CA VAL A 156 -12.70 -25.60 9.64
C VAL A 156 -13.23 -24.20 9.41
N LEU A 157 -12.32 -23.29 9.05
CA LEU A 157 -12.62 -21.94 8.63
C LEU A 157 -12.05 -21.70 7.23
N THR A 158 -12.91 -21.26 6.32
CA THR A 158 -12.55 -20.98 4.92
C THR A 158 -12.38 -19.48 4.70
N VAL A 159 -11.24 -19.06 4.17
CA VAL A 159 -10.98 -17.67 3.79
C VAL A 159 -11.15 -17.53 2.28
N HIS A 160 -12.18 -16.81 1.87
CA HIS A 160 -12.37 -16.44 0.47
C HIS A 160 -11.51 -15.23 0.08
N ASP A 161 -11.07 -15.17 -1.18
CA ASP A 161 -10.31 -14.05 -1.74
C ASP A 161 -9.00 -13.72 -0.98
N GLY A 162 -8.33 -14.74 -0.45
CA GLY A 162 -6.99 -14.60 0.10
C GLY A 162 -6.01 -13.99 -0.90
N LYS A 163 -4.87 -13.46 -0.42
CA LYS A 163 -3.87 -12.79 -1.27
C LYS A 163 -3.57 -13.61 -2.55
N GLY A 164 -3.92 -13.04 -3.70
CA GLY A 164 -3.83 -13.70 -5.00
C GLY A 164 -5.16 -14.25 -5.54
N GLN A 165 -6.30 -13.89 -4.93
CA GLN A 165 -7.64 -14.41 -5.27
C GLN A 165 -7.70 -15.95 -5.13
N LYS A 166 -7.08 -16.46 -4.08
CA LYS A 166 -7.08 -17.90 -3.78
C LYS A 166 -7.74 -18.13 -2.44
N ASP A 167 -8.70 -19.04 -2.45
CA ASP A 167 -9.34 -19.54 -1.24
C ASP A 167 -8.36 -20.45 -0.49
N ARG A 168 -8.42 -20.41 0.83
CA ARG A 168 -7.59 -21.24 1.71
C ARG A 168 -8.29 -21.58 3.02
#